data_AF-A0A5M3W1Q4-F1
#
_entry.id   AF-A0A5M3W1Q4-F1
#
_cell.length_a   1.000
_cell.length_b   1.000
_cell.length_c   1.000
_cell.angle_alpha   90.00
_cell.angle_beta   90.00
_cell.angle_gamma   90.00
#
_symmetry.space_group_name_H-M   'P 1'
#
loop_
_entity.id
_entity.type
_entity.pdbx_description
1 polymer ?
#
loop_
_entity_poly.entity_id
_entity_poly.type
_entity_poly.pdbx_seq_one_letter_code
_entity_poly.pdbx_strand_id
1 'polypeptide(L)'
;MGALSRDAVHAWTEARAVAATLVPATGAEAAAWTVRGWAEVALGCAVLGRAFDGLDRVVRAAGIRHGGPGAVRLRALRALGGPVPSWYPDEGDPGPVAPVGAEVWRLCELVAEFCAAVPTGAQARTSRGRDSARGQLRWGERYRPEPARRYRIVRGDAYAGMVWRTWMRLPTAKGVENVLVAVGRQKPELQRRVWLGIHEGAHLDLLAARDGELEFGAGLLAAESYAMAVEMAALLAAAGDGQRELAGWLRLGLLERIGRLPGFDGRIPAARGFSAPELAPLPTLAAAYVTGPLTLLCAPAETPLHARWRAGLETAPRAAEVMGRIAAAIARTSAPAPPPPRPPARAR
;
A
#
# COMPACT_ATOMS: atom_id res chain seq x y z
N MET A 1 28.99 8.76 7.31
CA MET A 1 28.35 9.46 6.17
C MET A 1 29.17 10.71 5.90
N GLY A 2 29.56 10.98 4.65
CA GLY A 2 29.68 12.39 4.28
C GLY A 2 28.29 12.99 4.43
N ALA A 3 28.15 14.08 5.19
CA ALA A 3 26.86 14.75 5.31
C ALA A 3 26.41 15.21 3.92
N LEU A 4 25.14 14.95 3.57
CA LEU A 4 24.56 15.58 2.39
C LEU A 4 24.60 17.09 2.59
N SER A 5 24.84 17.85 1.52
CA SER A 5 24.67 19.29 1.57
C SER A 5 23.20 19.63 1.83
N ARG A 6 22.95 20.76 2.49
CA ARG A 6 21.59 21.27 2.72
C ARG A 6 20.84 21.43 1.40
N ASP A 7 21.52 21.89 0.36
CA ASP A 7 20.94 22.09 -0.98
C ASP A 7 20.51 20.78 -1.63
N ALA A 8 21.27 19.69 -1.45
CA ALA A 8 20.91 18.38 -1.95
C ALA A 8 19.65 17.83 -1.25
N VAL A 9 19.54 18.02 0.07
CA VAL A 9 18.34 17.64 0.81
C VAL A 9 17.16 18.52 0.40
N HIS A 10 17.35 19.83 0.23
CA HIS A 10 16.31 20.75 -0.23
C HIS A 10 15.75 20.33 -1.59
N ALA A 11 16.62 20.11 -2.58
CA ALA A 11 16.22 19.72 -3.93
C ALA A 11 15.50 18.37 -3.97
N TRP A 12 15.99 17.38 -3.20
CA TRP A 12 15.31 16.10 -3.07
C TRP A 12 13.92 16.28 -2.44
N THR A 13 13.82 17.02 -1.34
CA THR A 13 12.54 17.21 -0.63
C THR A 13 11.51 17.90 -1.51
N GLU A 14 11.89 18.97 -2.22
CA GLU A 14 11.00 19.66 -3.16
C GLU A 14 10.51 18.70 -4.24
N ALA A 15 11.42 18.00 -4.92
CA ALA A 15 11.08 17.09 -6.02
C ALA A 15 10.08 16.00 -5.55
N ARG A 16 10.31 15.42 -4.36
CA ARG A 16 9.39 14.41 -3.79
C ARG A 16 8.06 15.01 -3.36
N ALA A 17 8.06 16.23 -2.81
CA ALA A 17 6.84 16.91 -2.44
C ALA A 17 5.98 17.28 -3.65
N VAL A 18 6.60 17.63 -4.80
CA VAL A 18 5.91 17.81 -6.08
C VAL A 18 5.39 16.47 -6.60
N ALA A 19 6.21 15.41 -6.59
CA ALA A 19 5.76 14.07 -7.00
C ALA A 19 4.55 13.58 -6.18
N ALA A 20 4.51 13.92 -4.88
CA ALA A 20 3.39 13.60 -4.00
C ALA A 20 2.06 14.27 -4.40
N THR A 21 2.07 15.32 -5.23
CA THR A 21 0.84 15.95 -5.74
C THR A 21 0.31 15.26 -7.01
N LEU A 22 1.10 14.38 -7.64
CA LEU A 22 0.74 13.68 -8.87
C LEU A 22 -0.09 12.43 -8.56
N VAL A 23 -1.28 12.62 -8.02
CA VAL A 23 -2.17 11.55 -7.57
C VAL A 23 -3.23 11.20 -8.63
N PRO A 24 -3.61 9.93 -8.79
CA PRO A 24 -4.64 9.50 -9.73
C PRO A 24 -6.05 9.72 -9.14
N ALA A 25 -6.30 10.92 -8.63
CA ALA A 25 -7.56 11.33 -8.03
C ALA A 25 -7.80 12.83 -8.29
N THR A 26 -9.02 13.30 -8.04
CA THR A 26 -9.41 14.71 -8.24
C THR A 26 -10.09 15.27 -7.00
N GLY A 27 -10.13 16.60 -6.88
CA GLY A 27 -10.88 17.29 -5.82
C GLY A 27 -10.39 16.96 -4.40
N ALA A 28 -11.33 16.70 -3.48
CA ALA A 28 -11.05 16.44 -2.07
C ALA A 28 -10.14 15.21 -1.85
N GLU A 29 -10.36 14.14 -2.62
CA GLU A 29 -9.50 12.95 -2.54
C GLU A 29 -8.06 13.30 -2.95
N ALA A 30 -7.87 14.10 -4.00
CA ALA A 30 -6.55 14.52 -4.43
C ALA A 30 -5.83 15.34 -3.35
N ALA A 31 -6.55 16.23 -2.67
CA ALA A 31 -6.00 17.01 -1.57
C ALA A 31 -5.59 16.13 -0.37
N ALA A 32 -6.47 15.24 0.07
CA ALA A 32 -6.19 14.31 1.16
C ALA A 32 -4.99 13.39 0.84
N TRP A 33 -4.93 12.88 -0.39
CA TRP A 33 -3.84 12.01 -0.84
C TRP A 33 -2.53 12.78 -0.93
N THR A 34 -2.55 14.00 -1.47
CA THR A 34 -1.37 14.87 -1.54
C THR A 34 -0.80 15.12 -0.13
N VAL A 35 -1.64 15.49 0.83
CA VAL A 35 -1.20 15.72 2.22
C VAL A 35 -0.65 14.44 2.86
N ARG A 36 -1.28 13.28 2.60
CA ARG A 36 -0.73 11.98 2.99
C ARG A 36 0.67 11.75 2.39
N GLY A 37 0.86 12.05 1.10
CA GLY A 37 2.15 11.93 0.42
C GLY A 37 3.21 12.85 1.04
N TRP A 38 2.85 14.09 1.37
CA TRP A 38 3.75 15.01 2.07
C TRP A 38 4.12 14.54 3.47
N ALA A 39 3.25 13.84 4.20
CA ALA A 39 3.61 13.23 5.48
C ALA A 39 4.75 12.21 5.28
N GLU A 40 4.72 11.42 4.21
CA GLU A 40 5.80 10.48 3.88
C GLU A 40 7.09 11.18 3.45
N VAL A 41 6.99 12.33 2.76
CA VAL A 41 8.16 13.19 2.47
C VAL A 41 8.74 13.76 3.76
N ALA A 42 7.90 14.22 4.69
CA ALA A 42 8.31 14.75 5.98
C ALA A 42 9.05 13.70 6.83
N LEU A 43 8.66 12.43 6.73
CA LEU A 43 9.42 11.33 7.33
C LEU A 43 10.83 11.23 6.75
N GLY A 44 10.97 11.32 5.42
CA GLY A 44 12.28 11.35 4.77
C GLY A 44 13.13 12.54 5.21
N CYS A 45 12.55 13.75 5.30
CA CYS A 45 13.23 14.92 5.88
C CYS A 45 13.73 14.65 7.30
N ALA A 46 12.89 14.05 8.15
CA ALA A 46 13.26 13.72 9.52
C ALA A 46 14.41 12.71 9.61
N VAL A 47 14.50 11.76 8.67
CA VAL A 47 15.59 10.79 8.56
C VAL A 47 16.88 11.44 8.01
N LEU A 48 16.77 12.43 7.13
CA LEU A 48 17.89 13.12 6.48
C LEU A 48 18.49 14.28 7.31
N GLY A 49 18.07 14.46 8.56
CA GLY A 49 18.60 15.53 9.43
C GLY A 49 17.68 16.72 9.62
N ARG A 50 16.37 16.55 9.38
CA ARG A 50 15.30 17.50 9.72
C ARG A 50 15.34 18.81 8.93
N ALA A 51 15.80 18.76 7.67
CA ALA A 51 15.72 19.88 6.75
C ALA A 51 14.38 19.86 5.98
N PHE A 52 13.49 20.80 6.29
CA PHE A 52 12.13 20.83 5.75
C PHE A 52 11.87 21.94 4.73
N ASP A 53 12.82 22.84 4.48
CA ASP A 53 12.63 24.05 3.64
C ASP A 53 12.04 23.75 2.25
N GLY A 54 12.46 22.65 1.61
CA GLY A 54 11.92 22.23 0.32
C GLY A 54 10.45 21.80 0.39
N LEU A 55 10.07 21.12 1.47
CA LEU A 55 8.68 20.70 1.72
C LEU A 55 7.82 21.92 2.04
N ASP A 56 8.34 22.80 2.90
CA ASP A 56 7.68 24.04 3.31
C ASP A 56 7.29 24.88 2.07
N ARG A 57 8.20 25.03 1.10
CA ARG A 57 7.92 25.75 -0.14
C ARG A 57 6.77 25.14 -0.94
N VAL A 58 6.77 23.81 -1.13
CA VAL A 58 5.74 23.12 -1.92
C VAL A 58 4.39 23.16 -1.23
N VAL A 59 4.34 22.89 0.08
CA VAL A 59 3.10 22.93 0.88
C VAL A 59 2.50 24.34 0.83
N ARG A 60 3.33 25.38 0.99
CA ARG A 60 2.87 26.77 0.91
C ARG A 60 2.31 27.12 -0.46
N ALA A 61 2.97 26.70 -1.54
CA ALA A 61 2.57 26.99 -2.90
C ALA A 61 1.25 26.29 -3.28
N ALA A 62 1.04 25.07 -2.79
CA ALA A 62 -0.14 24.27 -3.10
C ALA A 62 -1.43 24.78 -2.42
N GLY A 63 -1.33 25.49 -1.30
CA GLY A 63 -2.48 26.17 -0.68
C GLY A 63 -3.59 25.26 -0.13
N ILE A 64 -3.31 23.97 0.08
CA ILE A 64 -4.28 23.01 0.66
C ILE A 64 -4.49 23.37 2.13
N ARG A 65 -5.73 23.69 2.52
CA ARG A 65 -6.08 24.06 3.90
C ARG A 65 -6.40 22.85 4.78
N HIS A 66 -7.17 21.91 4.25
CA HIS A 66 -7.69 20.77 4.99
C HIS A 66 -7.16 19.48 4.38
N GLY A 67 -6.43 18.69 5.17
CA GLY A 67 -5.81 17.44 4.72
C GLY A 67 -6.33 16.20 5.45
N GLY A 68 -7.35 16.37 6.29
CA GLY A 68 -7.92 15.30 7.10
C GLY A 68 -6.86 14.61 7.99
N PRO A 69 -7.00 13.30 8.24
CA PRO A 69 -6.08 12.54 9.10
C PRO A 69 -4.61 12.54 8.66
N GLY A 70 -4.31 12.87 7.39
CA GLY A 70 -2.93 13.02 6.91
C GLY A 70 -2.24 14.27 7.41
N ALA A 71 -2.98 15.35 7.63
CA ALA A 71 -2.43 16.59 8.15
C ALA A 71 -1.88 16.41 9.57
N VAL A 72 -2.54 15.63 10.42
CA VAL A 72 -2.06 15.32 11.79
C VAL A 72 -0.65 14.75 11.76
N ARG A 73 -0.41 13.76 10.89
CA ARG A 73 0.91 13.12 10.74
C ARG A 73 1.93 14.04 10.11
N LEU A 74 1.55 14.76 9.05
CA LEU A 74 2.41 15.75 8.40
C LEU A 74 2.91 16.79 9.41
N ARG A 75 2.00 17.37 10.20
CA ARG A 75 2.34 18.38 11.22
C ARG A 75 3.21 17.79 12.32
N ALA A 76 2.91 16.58 12.80
CA ALA A 76 3.71 15.90 13.82
C ALA A 76 5.16 15.65 13.35
N LEU A 77 5.34 15.16 12.11
CA LEU A 77 6.67 14.96 11.53
C LEU A 77 7.38 16.29 11.28
N ARG A 78 6.67 17.31 10.77
CA ARG A 78 7.24 18.64 10.55
C ARG A 78 7.70 19.31 11.84
N ALA A 79 7.00 19.09 12.95
CA ALA A 79 7.32 19.64 14.27
C ALA A 79 8.70 19.18 14.79
N LEU A 80 9.22 18.04 14.30
CA LEU A 80 10.57 17.57 14.65
C LEU A 80 11.67 18.55 14.22
N GLY A 81 11.40 19.38 13.20
CA GLY A 81 12.30 20.41 12.69
C GLY A 81 12.00 21.82 13.20
N GLY A 82 11.19 21.98 14.26
CA GLY A 82 10.82 23.28 14.84
C GLY A 82 9.33 23.63 14.66
N PRO A 83 8.92 24.87 15.00
CA PRO A 83 7.53 25.31 14.95
C PRO A 83 6.89 25.05 13.58
N VAL A 84 5.67 24.48 13.59
CA VAL A 84 4.92 24.21 12.36
C VAL A 84 4.27 25.51 11.87
N PRO A 85 4.55 25.96 10.64
CA PRO A 85 3.93 27.18 10.11
C PRO A 85 2.40 27.11 10.08
N SER A 86 1.72 28.24 10.31
CA SER A 86 0.25 28.29 10.40
C SER A 86 -0.47 27.94 9.09
N TRP A 87 0.20 28.08 7.95
CA TRP A 87 -0.33 27.76 6.62
C TRP A 87 -0.20 26.27 6.24
N TYR A 88 0.39 25.43 7.10
CA TYR A 88 0.33 23.98 6.90
C TYR A 88 -1.13 23.49 6.98
N PRO A 89 -1.51 22.47 6.18
CA PRO A 89 -2.83 21.86 6.27
C PRO A 89 -3.17 21.43 7.70
N ASP A 90 -4.44 21.52 8.08
CA ASP A 90 -4.98 21.02 9.34
C ASP A 90 -5.80 19.74 9.14
N GLU A 91 -6.27 19.16 10.24
CA GLU A 91 -7.05 17.92 10.27
C GLU A 91 -8.51 18.06 9.82
N GLY A 92 -8.92 19.26 9.38
CA GLY A 92 -10.25 19.51 8.87
C GLY A 92 -10.60 18.62 7.68
N ASP A 93 -11.91 18.52 7.42
CA ASP A 93 -12.45 17.73 6.32
C ASP A 93 -11.97 18.28 4.96
N PRO A 94 -11.25 17.48 4.14
CA PRO A 94 -10.84 17.89 2.80
C PRO A 94 -12.02 18.06 1.84
N GLY A 95 -13.20 17.55 2.19
CA GLY A 95 -14.44 17.65 1.41
C GLY A 95 -14.95 16.28 0.92
N PRO A 96 -16.09 16.27 0.20
CA PRO A 96 -16.73 15.04 -0.23
C PRO A 96 -15.91 14.30 -1.29
N VAL A 97 -15.89 12.97 -1.20
CA VAL A 97 -15.23 12.06 -2.14
C VAL A 97 -16.23 11.11 -2.78
N ALA A 98 -15.93 10.61 -3.98
CA ALA A 98 -16.78 9.62 -4.64
C ALA A 98 -16.82 8.31 -3.82
N PRO A 99 -17.97 7.65 -3.71
CA PRO A 99 -18.06 6.38 -3.01
C PRO A 99 -17.32 5.26 -3.77
N VAL A 100 -16.93 4.21 -3.05
CA VAL A 100 -16.39 2.99 -3.66
C VAL A 100 -17.45 2.35 -4.58
N GLY A 101 -17.08 2.12 -5.84
CA GLY A 101 -17.98 1.62 -6.87
C GLY A 101 -18.47 0.18 -6.65
N ALA A 102 -19.64 -0.14 -7.22
CA ALA A 102 -20.27 -1.46 -7.08
C ALA A 102 -19.40 -2.63 -7.59
N GLU A 103 -18.56 -2.39 -8.59
CA GLU A 103 -17.63 -3.39 -9.11
C GLU A 103 -16.58 -3.80 -8.07
N VAL A 104 -16.03 -2.82 -7.34
CA VAL A 104 -15.05 -3.09 -6.27
C VAL A 104 -15.69 -3.98 -5.20
N TRP A 105 -16.92 -3.68 -4.80
CA TRP A 105 -17.65 -4.51 -3.82
C TRP A 105 -17.88 -5.94 -4.30
N ARG A 106 -18.21 -6.12 -5.58
CA ARG A 106 -18.34 -7.46 -6.17
C ARG A 106 -17.00 -8.21 -6.15
N LEU A 107 -15.89 -7.54 -6.43
CA LEU A 107 -14.56 -8.13 -6.31
C LEU A 107 -14.23 -8.47 -4.85
N CYS A 108 -14.64 -7.66 -3.88
CA CYS A 108 -14.48 -7.98 -2.45
C CYS A 108 -15.21 -9.26 -2.05
N GLU A 109 -16.44 -9.47 -2.54
CA GLU A 109 -17.20 -10.70 -2.30
C GLU A 109 -16.44 -11.92 -2.84
N LEU A 110 -15.93 -11.84 -4.07
CA LEU A 110 -15.12 -12.91 -4.66
C LEU A 110 -13.79 -13.13 -3.91
N VAL A 111 -13.13 -12.07 -3.42
CA VAL A 111 -11.94 -12.22 -2.58
C VAL A 111 -12.26 -12.90 -1.26
N ALA A 112 -13.42 -12.61 -0.66
CA ALA A 112 -13.88 -13.30 0.55
C ALA A 112 -14.18 -14.80 0.27
N GLU A 113 -14.77 -15.12 -0.88
CA GLU A 113 -14.94 -16.51 -1.32
C GLU A 113 -13.60 -17.22 -1.56
N PHE A 114 -12.64 -16.54 -2.19
CA PHE A 114 -11.27 -17.04 -2.36
C PHE A 114 -10.62 -17.33 -1.00
N CYS A 115 -10.74 -16.40 -0.05
CA CYS A 115 -10.25 -16.57 1.32
C CYS A 115 -10.89 -17.78 2.04
N ALA A 116 -12.16 -18.08 1.76
CA ALA A 116 -12.86 -19.24 2.31
C ALA A 116 -12.45 -20.55 1.64
N ALA A 117 -12.01 -20.51 0.38
CA ALA A 117 -11.56 -21.67 -0.38
C ALA A 117 -10.15 -22.16 -0.01
N VAL A 118 -9.32 -21.31 0.62
CA VAL A 118 -7.97 -21.67 1.05
C VAL A 118 -7.98 -22.32 2.44
N PRO A 119 -7.40 -23.52 2.64
CA PRO A 119 -7.27 -24.13 3.96
C PRO A 119 -6.44 -23.28 4.92
N THR A 120 -6.98 -22.98 6.11
CA THR A 120 -6.29 -22.20 7.14
C THR A 120 -6.50 -22.80 8.53
N GLY A 121 -5.72 -22.35 9.51
CA GLY A 121 -5.86 -22.69 10.92
C GLY A 121 -6.25 -21.48 11.77
N ALA A 122 -6.65 -21.75 13.01
CA ALA A 122 -6.87 -20.69 14.00
C ALA A 122 -5.55 -19.94 14.28
N GLN A 123 -5.64 -18.62 14.48
CA GLN A 123 -4.49 -17.81 14.84
C GLN A 123 -4.17 -18.00 16.33
N ALA A 124 -2.92 -18.38 16.67
CA ALA A 124 -2.54 -18.47 18.06
C ALA A 124 -2.40 -17.06 18.66
N ARG A 125 -2.87 -16.89 19.89
CA ARG A 125 -2.85 -15.59 20.59
C ARG A 125 -1.47 -15.23 21.14
N THR A 126 -0.46 -16.09 21.00
CA THR A 126 0.75 -16.02 21.82
C THR A 126 2.02 -16.40 21.06
N SER A 127 2.75 -15.37 20.64
CA SER A 127 4.21 -15.33 20.75
C SER A 127 4.66 -13.86 20.75
N ARG A 128 5.47 -13.50 21.76
CA ARG A 128 6.11 -12.19 21.89
C ARG A 128 7.62 -12.36 21.70
N GLY A 129 8.07 -12.88 20.56
CA GLY A 129 9.48 -12.80 20.19
C GLY A 129 9.84 -11.37 19.77
N ARG A 130 11.02 -10.88 20.17
CA ARG A 130 11.56 -9.59 19.68
C ARG A 130 12.46 -9.85 18.47
N ASP A 131 11.86 -10.29 17.36
CA ASP A 131 12.62 -10.37 16.12
C ASP A 131 13.01 -8.99 15.63
N SER A 132 14.29 -8.79 15.36
CA SER A 132 14.77 -7.58 14.69
C SER A 132 14.12 -7.42 13.31
N ALA A 133 14.00 -6.19 12.81
CA ALA A 133 13.47 -5.93 11.47
C ALA A 133 14.19 -6.75 10.38
N ARG A 134 15.52 -6.86 10.50
CA ARG A 134 16.35 -7.68 9.61
C ARG A 134 16.00 -9.17 9.69
N GLY A 135 15.74 -9.69 10.89
CA GLY A 135 15.31 -11.07 11.08
C GLY A 135 13.97 -11.36 10.41
N GLN A 136 13.00 -10.46 10.57
CA GLN A 136 11.67 -10.59 9.95
C GLN A 136 11.75 -10.53 8.42
N LEU A 137 12.56 -9.63 7.86
CA LEU A 137 12.81 -9.55 6.40
C LEU A 137 13.43 -10.82 5.85
N ARG A 138 14.44 -11.37 6.53
CA ARG A 138 15.05 -12.65 6.14
C ARG A 138 14.07 -13.81 6.20
N TRP A 139 13.25 -13.87 7.25
CA TRP A 139 12.20 -14.88 7.37
C TRP A 139 11.22 -14.83 6.19
N GLY A 140 10.86 -13.63 5.72
CA GLY A 140 9.93 -13.44 4.63
C GLY A 140 10.49 -13.71 3.23
N GLU A 141 11.82 -13.83 3.06
CA GLU A 141 12.46 -14.07 1.74
C GLU A 141 11.86 -15.27 1.01
N ARG A 142 11.55 -16.36 1.73
CA ARG A 142 10.96 -17.57 1.14
C ARG A 142 9.57 -17.36 0.55
N TYR A 143 8.87 -16.27 0.91
CA TYR A 143 7.53 -15.95 0.43
C TYR A 143 7.51 -14.85 -0.62
N ARG A 144 8.66 -14.24 -0.93
CA ARG A 144 8.77 -13.17 -1.93
C ARG A 144 9.34 -13.74 -3.23
N PRO A 145 8.87 -13.30 -4.42
CA PRO A 145 9.31 -13.89 -5.69
C PRO A 145 10.81 -13.71 -5.95
N GLU A 146 11.32 -12.51 -5.71
CA GLU A 146 12.72 -12.13 -5.98
C GLU A 146 13.22 -11.21 -4.85
N PRO A 147 13.60 -11.79 -3.68
CA PRO A 147 13.94 -10.99 -2.51
C PRO A 147 15.24 -10.19 -2.72
N ALA A 148 15.12 -8.88 -2.69
CA ALA A 148 16.23 -7.96 -2.63
C ALA A 148 16.87 -7.95 -1.24
N ARG A 149 18.18 -7.66 -1.20
CA ARG A 149 18.97 -7.53 0.04
C ARG A 149 19.67 -6.17 0.17
N ARG A 150 19.56 -5.32 -0.85
CA ARG A 150 20.18 -3.99 -0.90
C ARG A 150 19.22 -2.93 -0.39
N TYR A 151 19.18 -2.80 0.93
CA TYR A 151 18.47 -1.73 1.63
C TYR A 151 19.13 -1.44 2.96
N ARG A 152 18.92 -0.24 3.48
CA ARG A 152 19.33 0.15 4.84
C ARG A 152 18.12 0.17 5.77
N ILE A 153 18.32 -0.35 6.98
CA ILE A 153 17.32 -0.27 8.03
C ILE A 153 17.71 0.88 8.97
N VAL A 154 16.79 1.82 9.16
CA VAL A 154 16.91 2.94 10.09
C VAL A 154 16.00 2.68 11.29
N ARG A 155 16.48 2.99 12.50
CA ARG A 155 15.68 2.87 13.71
C ARG A 155 14.57 3.93 13.70
N GLY A 156 13.32 3.50 13.84
CA GLY A 156 12.14 4.35 13.68
C GLY A 156 11.38 4.67 14.97
N ASP A 157 11.91 4.36 16.16
CA ASP A 157 11.17 4.53 17.43
C ASP A 157 10.66 5.97 17.63
N ALA A 158 11.44 6.97 17.21
CA ALA A 158 11.05 8.38 17.28
C ALA A 158 9.87 8.75 16.36
N TYR A 159 9.48 7.87 15.45
CA TYR A 159 8.40 8.06 14.47
C TYR A 159 7.22 7.11 14.72
N ALA A 160 7.22 6.36 15.82
CA ALA A 160 6.15 5.43 16.15
C ALA A 160 4.79 6.16 16.21
N GLY A 161 3.79 5.62 15.50
CA GLY A 161 2.47 6.23 15.38
C GLY A 161 2.33 7.35 14.34
N MET A 162 3.44 7.86 13.77
CA MET A 162 3.43 8.96 12.81
C MET A 162 3.49 8.50 11.34
N VAL A 163 3.77 7.23 11.08
CA VAL A 163 4.10 6.72 9.74
C VAL A 163 3.08 5.69 9.27
N TRP A 164 2.69 5.75 8.00
CA TRP A 164 1.91 4.68 7.36
C TRP A 164 2.82 3.78 6.55
N ARG A 165 3.62 4.39 5.68
CA ARG A 165 4.63 3.71 4.89
C ARG A 165 5.97 3.72 5.62
N THR A 166 6.68 2.60 5.58
CA THR A 166 8.00 2.51 6.23
C THR A 166 9.16 2.32 5.27
N TRP A 167 8.88 2.19 3.97
CA TRP A 167 9.87 2.11 2.90
C TRP A 167 9.94 3.42 2.10
N MET A 168 11.13 3.77 1.61
CA MET A 168 11.36 4.94 0.76
C MET A 168 12.74 4.92 0.08
N ARG A 169 12.95 5.79 -0.90
CA ARG A 169 14.26 6.11 -1.45
C ARG A 169 14.79 7.41 -0.90
N LEU A 170 15.98 7.34 -0.31
CA LEU A 170 16.66 8.52 0.23
C LEU A 170 17.91 8.84 -0.59
N PRO A 171 18.24 10.13 -0.75
CA PRO A 171 19.49 10.54 -1.34
C PRO A 171 20.64 10.21 -0.39
N THR A 172 21.82 10.02 -0.95
CA THR A 172 23.09 9.79 -0.27
C THR A 172 24.20 10.50 -1.05
N ALA A 173 25.38 10.65 -0.45
CA ALA A 173 26.54 11.22 -1.16
C ALA A 173 26.98 10.42 -2.40
N LYS A 174 26.50 9.17 -2.57
CA LYS A 174 26.86 8.27 -3.67
C LYS A 174 25.69 7.95 -4.62
N GLY A 175 24.57 8.66 -4.52
CA GLY A 175 23.35 8.38 -5.30
C GLY A 175 22.15 8.14 -4.39
N VAL A 176 21.25 7.22 -4.74
CA VAL A 176 20.04 6.91 -3.97
C VAL A 176 20.15 5.55 -3.26
N GLU A 177 19.49 5.42 -2.11
CA GLU A 177 19.45 4.19 -1.34
C GLU A 177 18.02 3.85 -0.93
N ASN A 178 17.66 2.57 -1.03
CA ASN A 178 16.41 2.04 -0.51
C ASN A 178 16.49 1.93 1.02
N VAL A 179 15.53 2.51 1.71
CA VAL A 179 15.52 2.62 3.17
C VAL A 179 14.23 2.05 3.72
N LEU A 180 14.36 1.29 4.81
CA LEU A 180 13.27 0.87 5.68
C LEU A 180 13.41 1.56 7.04
N VAL A 181 12.41 2.35 7.42
CA VAL A 181 12.28 2.97 8.74
C VAL A 181 11.58 1.98 9.68
N ALA A 182 12.34 1.21 10.44
CA ALA A 182 11.81 0.19 11.33
C ALA A 182 11.12 0.81 12.55
N VAL A 183 9.80 0.99 12.45
CA VAL A 183 8.93 1.39 13.56
C VAL A 183 8.41 0.18 14.32
N GLY A 184 8.52 0.20 15.65
CA GLY A 184 7.96 -0.86 16.49
C GLY A 184 6.42 -0.89 16.38
N ARG A 185 5.84 -2.08 16.13
CA ARG A 185 4.39 -2.31 16.19
C ARG A 185 4.03 -3.28 17.31
N GLN A 186 3.06 -2.92 18.14
CA GLN A 186 2.50 -3.81 19.16
C GLN A 186 1.43 -4.72 18.54
N LYS A 187 1.88 -5.73 17.80
CA LYS A 187 1.03 -6.78 17.18
C LYS A 187 1.60 -8.16 17.50
N PRO A 188 0.84 -9.28 17.39
CA PRO A 188 1.38 -10.63 17.48
C PRO A 188 2.57 -10.85 16.55
N GLU A 189 3.53 -11.68 16.95
CA GLU A 189 4.79 -11.86 16.21
C GLU A 189 4.60 -12.28 14.76
N LEU A 190 3.75 -13.27 14.51
CA LEU A 190 3.50 -13.75 13.15
C LEU A 190 2.83 -12.67 12.28
N GLN A 191 1.95 -11.84 12.85
CA GLN A 191 1.38 -10.68 12.16
C GLN A 191 2.47 -9.65 11.80
N ARG A 192 3.42 -9.39 12.70
CA ARG A 192 4.56 -8.50 12.40
C ARG A 192 5.46 -9.09 11.32
N ARG A 193 5.72 -10.40 11.34
CA ARG A 193 6.49 -11.10 10.32
C ARG A 193 5.81 -11.06 8.94
N VAL A 194 4.50 -11.26 8.86
CA VAL A 194 3.75 -11.07 7.61
C VAL A 194 3.89 -9.63 7.11
N TRP A 195 3.62 -8.65 7.96
CA TRP A 195 3.72 -7.24 7.58
C TRP A 195 5.15 -6.86 7.16
N LEU A 196 6.16 -7.08 8.00
CA LEU A 196 7.51 -6.61 7.71
C LEU A 196 8.25 -7.52 6.72
N GLY A 197 8.10 -8.83 6.86
CA GLY A 197 8.83 -9.83 6.08
C GLY A 197 8.26 -10.06 4.69
N ILE A 198 6.94 -10.00 4.53
CA ILE A 198 6.26 -10.25 3.25
C ILE A 198 5.84 -8.92 2.62
N HIS A 199 5.04 -8.11 3.32
CA HIS A 199 4.46 -6.89 2.75
C HIS A 199 5.50 -5.77 2.53
N GLU A 200 6.13 -5.26 3.59
CA GLU A 200 7.20 -4.24 3.46
C GLU A 200 8.40 -4.80 2.68
N GLY A 201 8.68 -6.09 2.83
CA GLY A 201 9.67 -6.80 2.02
C GLY A 201 9.38 -6.71 0.52
N ALA A 202 8.14 -6.96 0.08
CA ALA A 202 7.76 -6.89 -1.33
C ALA A 202 7.94 -5.47 -1.89
N HIS A 203 7.66 -4.44 -1.10
CA HIS A 203 7.93 -3.05 -1.47
C HIS A 203 9.42 -2.79 -1.68
N LEU A 204 10.28 -3.29 -0.79
CA LEU A 204 11.74 -3.17 -0.94
C LEU A 204 12.27 -3.92 -2.17
N ASP A 205 11.67 -5.07 -2.52
CA ASP A 205 12.01 -5.81 -3.73
C ASP A 205 11.67 -5.00 -4.97
N LEU A 206 10.49 -4.40 -5.00
CA LEU A 206 10.05 -3.57 -6.11
C LEU A 206 10.92 -2.30 -6.25
N LEU A 207 11.28 -1.67 -5.13
CA LEU A 207 12.22 -0.55 -5.11
C LEU A 207 13.63 -0.95 -5.58
N ALA A 208 14.05 -2.20 -5.43
CA ALA A 208 15.34 -2.66 -5.92
C ALA A 208 15.31 -3.02 -7.42
N ALA A 209 14.15 -3.47 -7.92
CA ALA A 209 14.00 -3.98 -9.27
C ALA A 209 13.66 -2.91 -10.33
N ARG A 210 13.09 -1.76 -9.93
CA ARG A 210 12.58 -0.76 -10.89
C ARG A 210 13.05 0.64 -10.55
N ASP A 211 13.58 1.36 -11.53
CA ASP A 211 13.73 2.81 -11.41
C ASP A 211 12.37 3.54 -11.52
N GLY A 212 12.28 4.76 -11.00
CA GLY A 212 11.10 5.62 -11.12
C GLY A 212 10.31 5.86 -9.82
N GLU A 213 9.25 6.67 -9.91
CA GLU A 213 8.46 7.18 -8.79
C GLU A 213 7.45 6.15 -8.24
N LEU A 214 7.93 5.09 -7.60
CA LEU A 214 7.08 4.06 -6.95
C LEU A 214 6.43 4.52 -5.64
N GLU A 215 6.93 5.61 -5.07
CA GLU A 215 6.53 6.06 -3.73
C GLU A 215 5.25 6.89 -3.74
N PHE A 216 4.79 7.39 -4.88
CA PHE A 216 3.69 8.35 -4.96
C PHE A 216 2.75 8.04 -6.11
N GLY A 217 1.54 8.62 -6.05
CA GLY A 217 0.55 8.54 -7.11
C GLY A 217 0.28 7.13 -7.62
N ALA A 218 0.29 6.97 -8.95
CA ALA A 218 0.09 5.68 -9.60
C ALA A 218 1.20 4.65 -9.25
N GLY A 219 2.42 5.11 -8.98
CA GLY A 219 3.50 4.24 -8.52
C GLY A 219 3.21 3.61 -7.16
N LEU A 220 2.64 4.38 -6.22
CA LEU A 220 2.20 3.86 -4.94
C LEU A 220 1.10 2.79 -5.13
N LEU A 221 0.13 3.04 -6.02
CA LEU A 221 -0.90 2.05 -6.31
C LEU A 221 -0.30 0.75 -6.85
N ALA A 222 0.67 0.84 -7.75
CA ALA A 222 1.38 -0.32 -8.29
C ALA A 222 2.17 -1.07 -7.20
N ALA A 223 2.83 -0.34 -6.30
CA ALA A 223 3.58 -0.92 -5.18
C ALA A 223 2.66 -1.69 -4.22
N GLU A 224 1.55 -1.08 -3.80
CA GLU A 224 0.57 -1.72 -2.92
C GLU A 224 -0.11 -2.92 -3.60
N SER A 225 -0.42 -2.80 -4.88
CA SER A 225 -0.94 -3.92 -5.69
C SER A 225 0.03 -5.09 -5.72
N TYR A 226 1.32 -4.83 -5.92
CA TYR A 226 2.36 -5.85 -5.94
C TYR A 226 2.53 -6.51 -4.57
N ALA A 227 2.61 -5.73 -3.48
CA ALA A 227 2.75 -6.28 -2.14
C ALA A 227 1.56 -7.17 -1.75
N MET A 228 0.33 -6.74 -2.08
CA MET A 228 -0.86 -7.55 -1.85
C MET A 228 -0.90 -8.81 -2.73
N ALA A 229 -0.41 -8.76 -3.97
CA ALA A 229 -0.31 -9.93 -4.85
C ALA A 229 0.71 -10.95 -4.30
N VAL A 230 1.83 -10.47 -3.74
CA VAL A 230 2.81 -11.31 -3.04
C VAL A 230 2.16 -11.95 -1.80
N GLU A 231 1.36 -11.22 -1.02
CA GLU A 231 0.61 -11.81 0.11
C GLU A 231 -0.37 -12.91 -0.35
N MET A 232 -1.07 -12.73 -1.48
CA MET A 232 -1.96 -13.75 -2.04
C MET A 232 -1.21 -15.01 -2.48
N ALA A 233 -0.06 -14.85 -3.16
CA ALA A 233 0.80 -15.98 -3.51
C ALA A 233 1.38 -16.68 -2.27
N ALA A 234 1.79 -15.89 -1.26
CA ALA A 234 2.28 -16.41 0.01
C ALA A 234 1.20 -17.17 0.79
N LEU A 235 -0.07 -16.75 0.70
CA LEU A 235 -1.21 -17.43 1.31
C LEU A 235 -1.35 -18.85 0.75
N LEU A 236 -1.33 -18.99 -0.58
CA LEU A 236 -1.40 -20.29 -1.24
C LEU A 236 -0.19 -21.17 -0.89
N ALA A 237 1.02 -20.61 -0.96
CA ALA A 237 2.23 -21.35 -0.59
C ALA A 237 2.20 -21.84 0.87
N ALA A 238 1.83 -20.96 1.81
CA ALA A 238 1.72 -21.33 3.22
C ALA A 238 0.65 -22.40 3.46
N ALA A 239 -0.48 -22.33 2.76
CA ALA A 239 -1.53 -23.34 2.86
C ALA A 239 -1.09 -24.70 2.29
N GLY A 240 -0.43 -24.70 1.12
CA GLY A 240 0.12 -25.90 0.49
C GLY A 240 1.19 -26.59 1.34
N ASP A 241 2.04 -25.81 2.02
CA ASP A 241 3.05 -26.30 2.97
C ASP A 241 2.47 -26.77 4.32
N GLY A 242 1.15 -26.70 4.51
CA GLY A 242 0.51 -27.03 5.79
C GLY A 242 0.75 -26.01 6.91
N GLN A 243 1.27 -24.81 6.61
CA GLN A 243 1.50 -23.71 7.54
C GLN A 243 0.19 -22.96 7.85
N ARG A 244 -0.76 -23.68 8.43
CA ARG A 244 -2.16 -23.26 8.63
C ARG A 244 -2.32 -21.95 9.40
N GLU A 245 -1.49 -21.72 10.43
CA GLU A 245 -1.55 -20.48 11.22
C GLU A 245 -1.12 -19.26 10.38
N LEU A 246 -0.02 -19.39 9.62
CA LEU A 246 0.46 -18.32 8.74
C LEU A 246 -0.56 -18.01 7.64
N ALA A 247 -1.12 -19.05 7.01
CA ALA A 247 -2.21 -18.90 6.06
C ALA A 247 -3.41 -18.16 6.70
N GLY A 248 -3.72 -18.46 7.97
CA GLY A 248 -4.74 -17.74 8.74
C GLY A 248 -4.46 -16.25 8.92
N TRP A 249 -3.20 -15.84 9.11
CA TRP A 249 -2.82 -14.43 9.22
C TRP A 249 -2.81 -13.70 7.87
N LEU A 250 -2.33 -14.35 6.80
CA LEU A 250 -2.37 -13.79 5.44
C LEU A 250 -3.81 -13.59 4.96
N ARG A 251 -4.67 -14.58 5.20
CA ARG A 251 -6.12 -14.47 4.94
C ARG A 251 -6.76 -13.30 5.71
N LEU A 252 -6.42 -13.15 6.98
CA LEU A 252 -6.90 -12.03 7.81
C LEU A 252 -6.46 -10.69 7.21
N GLY A 253 -5.23 -10.63 6.69
CA GLY A 253 -4.71 -9.48 5.96
C GLY A 253 -5.61 -9.07 4.79
N LEU A 254 -6.02 -10.01 3.93
CA LEU A 254 -6.91 -9.74 2.80
C LEU A 254 -8.30 -9.24 3.26
N LEU A 255 -8.90 -9.89 4.25
CA LEU A 255 -10.21 -9.52 4.80
C LEU A 255 -10.19 -8.15 5.50
N GLU A 256 -9.07 -7.81 6.16
CA GLU A 256 -8.85 -6.51 6.78
C GLU A 256 -8.89 -5.37 5.76
N ARG A 257 -8.44 -5.59 4.51
CA ARG A 257 -8.43 -4.56 3.45
C ARG A 257 -9.84 -4.32 2.93
N ILE A 258 -10.65 -5.37 2.81
CA ILE A 258 -12.08 -5.27 2.49
C ILE A 258 -12.81 -4.45 3.55
N GLY A 259 -12.64 -4.80 4.83
CA GLY A 259 -13.36 -4.12 5.92
C GLY A 259 -12.94 -2.67 6.15
N ARG A 260 -11.76 -2.28 5.64
CA ARG A 260 -11.26 -0.90 5.65
C ARG A 260 -11.74 -0.04 4.49
N LEU A 261 -12.43 -0.58 3.51
CA LEU A 261 -12.94 0.20 2.39
C LEU A 261 -13.93 1.27 2.88
N PRO A 262 -13.82 2.53 2.43
CA PRO A 262 -14.77 3.57 2.77
C PRO A 262 -16.19 3.18 2.39
N GLY A 263 -17.13 3.33 3.34
CA GLY A 263 -18.53 2.96 3.15
C GLY A 263 -18.83 1.47 3.33
N PHE A 264 -17.91 0.67 3.87
CA PHE A 264 -18.19 -0.72 4.20
C PHE A 264 -19.35 -0.84 5.22
N ASP A 265 -20.39 -1.57 4.83
CA ASP A 265 -21.65 -1.72 5.58
C ASP A 265 -21.75 -3.08 6.31
N GLY A 266 -20.69 -3.88 6.30
CA GLY A 266 -20.69 -5.20 6.91
C GLY A 266 -21.33 -6.31 6.08
N ARG A 267 -21.57 -6.09 4.76
CA ARG A 267 -22.11 -7.10 3.83
C ARG A 267 -21.27 -8.37 3.72
N ILE A 268 -19.98 -8.32 4.02
CA ILE A 268 -19.07 -9.47 4.07
C ILE A 268 -18.78 -9.79 5.55
N PRO A 269 -19.42 -10.82 6.15
CA PRO A 269 -19.30 -11.08 7.59
C PRO A 269 -17.86 -11.28 8.08
N ALA A 270 -17.02 -11.95 7.28
CA ALA A 270 -15.63 -12.24 7.62
C ALA A 270 -14.71 -10.99 7.63
N ALA A 271 -15.17 -9.87 7.05
CA ALA A 271 -14.45 -8.59 7.03
C ALA A 271 -14.98 -7.59 8.07
N ARG A 272 -15.95 -7.98 8.92
CA ARG A 272 -16.48 -7.11 9.98
C ARG A 272 -15.43 -6.88 11.08
N GLY A 273 -15.53 -5.72 11.74
CA GLY A 273 -14.66 -5.35 12.85
C GLY A 273 -13.34 -4.70 12.44
N PHE A 274 -13.07 -4.56 11.14
CA PHE A 274 -11.99 -3.74 10.62
C PHE A 274 -12.50 -2.36 10.25
N SER A 275 -11.69 -1.34 10.54
CA SER A 275 -11.92 0.04 10.10
C SER A 275 -10.57 0.74 9.94
N ALA A 276 -10.56 1.76 9.08
CA ALA A 276 -9.44 2.67 8.90
C ALA A 276 -10.01 4.05 8.56
N PRO A 277 -10.38 4.86 9.57
CA PRO A 277 -10.91 6.20 9.36
C PRO A 277 -10.01 7.07 8.48
N GLU A 278 -8.70 6.84 8.51
CA GLU A 278 -7.71 7.52 7.67
C GLU A 278 -7.86 7.25 6.16
N LEU A 279 -8.54 6.17 5.77
CA LEU A 279 -8.81 5.85 4.37
C LEU A 279 -10.15 6.41 3.90
N ALA A 280 -11.00 6.93 4.79
CA ALA A 280 -12.29 7.52 4.43
C ALA A 280 -12.20 8.56 3.29
N PRO A 281 -11.22 9.48 3.27
CA PRO A 281 -11.06 10.43 2.16
C PRO A 281 -10.25 9.87 0.97
N LEU A 282 -9.93 8.56 0.95
CA LEU A 282 -9.03 7.93 -0.03
C LEU A 282 -9.62 6.65 -0.68
N PRO A 283 -10.85 6.71 -1.24
CA PRO A 283 -11.52 5.55 -1.83
C PRO A 283 -10.73 4.86 -2.95
N THR A 284 -10.04 5.60 -3.81
CA THR A 284 -9.21 5.07 -4.91
C THR A 284 -8.02 4.29 -4.37
N LEU A 285 -7.30 4.85 -3.39
CA LEU A 285 -6.19 4.16 -2.73
C LEU A 285 -6.67 2.91 -2.00
N ALA A 286 -7.77 3.02 -1.25
CA ALA A 286 -8.35 1.89 -0.51
C ALA A 286 -8.77 0.76 -1.46
N ALA A 287 -9.41 1.08 -2.59
CA ALA A 287 -9.82 0.11 -3.61
C ALA A 287 -8.63 -0.60 -4.27
N ALA A 288 -7.49 0.10 -4.45
CA ALA A 288 -6.30 -0.49 -5.04
C ALA A 288 -5.68 -1.63 -4.20
N TYR A 289 -5.80 -1.57 -2.87
CA TYR A 289 -5.37 -2.67 -1.99
C TYR A 289 -6.15 -3.98 -2.21
N VAL A 290 -7.32 -3.92 -2.84
CA VAL A 290 -8.14 -5.11 -3.14
C VAL A 290 -8.10 -5.45 -4.62
N THR A 291 -8.33 -4.48 -5.50
CA THR A 291 -8.52 -4.72 -6.94
C THR A 291 -7.20 -4.77 -7.72
N GLY A 292 -6.21 -4.01 -7.26
CA GLY A 292 -4.87 -3.96 -7.83
C GLY A 292 -4.16 -5.33 -7.90
N PRO A 293 -4.07 -6.11 -6.80
CA PRO A 293 -3.44 -7.44 -6.86
C PRO A 293 -4.19 -8.40 -7.78
N LEU A 294 -5.52 -8.31 -7.89
CA LEU A 294 -6.30 -9.18 -8.78
C LEU A 294 -6.02 -8.85 -10.24
N THR A 295 -5.99 -7.56 -10.59
CA THR A 295 -5.63 -7.10 -11.93
C THR A 295 -4.24 -7.56 -12.31
N LEU A 296 -3.29 -7.45 -11.38
CA LEU A 296 -1.91 -7.91 -11.58
C LEU A 296 -1.84 -9.43 -11.80
N LEU A 297 -2.44 -10.23 -10.92
CA LEU A 297 -2.35 -11.70 -10.96
C LEU A 297 -3.18 -12.35 -12.09
N CYS A 298 -4.23 -11.68 -12.56
CA CYS A 298 -5.04 -12.14 -13.69
C CYS A 298 -4.48 -11.70 -15.04
N ALA A 299 -3.51 -10.79 -15.08
CA ALA A 299 -2.86 -10.40 -16.32
C ALA A 299 -2.00 -11.55 -16.88
N PRO A 300 -1.95 -11.74 -18.21
CA PRO A 300 -1.05 -12.70 -18.81
C PRO A 300 0.39 -12.18 -18.68
N ALA A 301 1.20 -12.83 -17.84
CA ALA A 301 2.61 -12.51 -17.69
C ALA A 301 3.44 -13.71 -17.22
N GLU A 302 4.71 -13.73 -17.64
CA GLU A 302 5.69 -14.75 -17.30
C GLU A 302 6.74 -14.16 -16.35
N THR A 303 6.32 -13.80 -15.13
CA THR A 303 7.23 -13.31 -14.08
C THR A 303 7.32 -14.32 -12.94
N PRO A 304 8.36 -14.23 -12.07
CA PRO A 304 8.46 -15.11 -10.90
C PRO A 304 7.24 -15.03 -9.97
N LEU A 305 6.56 -13.88 -9.87
CA LEU A 305 5.30 -13.77 -9.14
C LEU A 305 4.21 -14.64 -9.77
N HIS A 306 4.03 -14.58 -11.10
CA HIS A 306 3.01 -15.35 -11.82
C HIS A 306 3.29 -16.85 -11.78
N ALA A 307 4.56 -17.26 -11.89
CA ALA A 307 4.95 -18.65 -11.75
C ALA A 307 4.56 -19.23 -10.37
N ARG A 308 4.85 -18.48 -9.29
CA ARG A 308 4.50 -18.88 -7.92
C ARG A 308 2.99 -18.88 -7.68
N TRP A 309 2.30 -17.89 -8.23
CA TRP A 309 0.85 -17.81 -8.19
C TRP A 309 0.18 -19.02 -8.85
N ARG A 310 0.60 -19.39 -10.08
CA ARG A 310 0.09 -20.56 -10.80
C ARG A 310 0.36 -21.87 -10.05
N ALA A 311 1.58 -22.08 -9.59
CA ALA A 311 1.93 -23.25 -8.78
C ALA A 311 1.07 -23.35 -7.50
N GLY A 312 0.80 -22.20 -6.85
CA GLY A 312 -0.10 -22.16 -5.70
C GLY A 312 -1.54 -22.58 -6.06
N LEU A 313 -2.07 -22.08 -7.17
CA LEU A 313 -3.43 -22.41 -7.63
C LEU A 313 -3.59 -23.88 -8.04
N GLU A 314 -2.56 -24.50 -8.64
CA GLU A 314 -2.55 -25.93 -8.98
C GLU A 314 -2.80 -26.80 -7.73
N THR A 315 -2.29 -26.38 -6.58
CA THR A 315 -2.49 -27.08 -5.29
C THR A 315 -3.79 -26.72 -4.57
N ALA A 316 -4.55 -25.74 -5.08
CA ALA A 316 -5.75 -25.20 -4.43
C ALA A 316 -6.93 -25.08 -5.43
N PRO A 317 -7.53 -26.19 -5.88
CA PRO A 317 -8.48 -26.20 -6.99
C PRO A 317 -9.73 -25.33 -6.74
N ARG A 318 -10.25 -25.31 -5.51
CA ARG A 318 -11.38 -24.44 -5.14
C ARG A 318 -11.02 -22.96 -5.24
N ALA A 319 -9.80 -22.59 -4.84
CA ALA A 319 -9.33 -21.21 -4.95
C ALA A 319 -9.12 -20.82 -6.42
N ALA A 320 -8.62 -21.75 -7.25
CA ALA A 320 -8.47 -21.56 -8.70
C ALA A 320 -9.82 -21.30 -9.40
N GLU A 321 -10.88 -22.01 -9.01
CA GLU A 321 -12.24 -21.78 -9.53
C GLU A 321 -12.73 -20.35 -9.23
N VAL A 322 -12.55 -19.86 -8.00
CA VAL A 322 -12.90 -18.48 -7.64
C VAL A 322 -12.08 -17.47 -8.45
N MET A 323 -10.79 -17.72 -8.63
CA MET A 323 -9.92 -16.85 -9.42
C MET A 323 -10.31 -16.81 -10.91
N GLY A 324 -10.82 -17.90 -11.47
CA GLY A 324 -11.43 -17.89 -12.81
C GLY A 324 -12.62 -16.93 -12.90
N ARG A 325 -13.49 -16.90 -11.88
CA ARG A 325 -14.60 -15.95 -11.80
C ARG A 325 -14.15 -14.50 -11.62
N ILE A 326 -13.09 -14.26 -10.84
CA ILE A 326 -12.45 -12.95 -10.69
C ILE A 326 -11.89 -12.45 -12.03
N ALA A 327 -11.13 -13.27 -12.73
CA ALA A 327 -10.57 -12.92 -14.05
C ALA A 327 -11.69 -12.56 -15.04
N ALA A 328 -12.76 -13.34 -15.08
CA ALA A 328 -13.92 -13.06 -15.90
C ALA A 328 -14.64 -11.75 -15.51
N ALA A 329 -14.66 -11.39 -14.22
CA ALA A 329 -15.22 -10.13 -13.76
C ALA A 329 -14.41 -8.92 -14.23
N ILE A 330 -13.08 -8.97 -14.09
CA ILE A 330 -12.15 -7.91 -14.52
C ILE A 330 -12.18 -7.73 -16.04
N ALA A 331 -12.26 -8.83 -16.80
CA ALA A 331 -12.32 -8.76 -18.25
C ALA A 331 -13.59 -8.04 -18.75
N ARG A 332 -14.73 -8.20 -18.08
CA ARG A 332 -16.00 -7.53 -18.46
C ARG A 332 -15.97 -6.03 -18.25
N THR A 333 -15.23 -5.55 -17.25
CA THR A 333 -15.17 -4.12 -16.90
C THR A 333 -14.09 -3.37 -17.67
N SER A 334 -13.10 -4.11 -18.19
CA SER A 334 -12.08 -3.59 -19.11
C SER A 334 -12.52 -3.57 -20.58
N ALA A 335 -13.67 -4.18 -20.92
CA ALA A 335 -14.16 -4.23 -22.29
C ALA A 335 -14.69 -2.84 -22.74
N PRO A 336 -14.35 -2.36 -23.95
CA PRO A 336 -14.91 -1.12 -24.48
C PRO A 336 -16.44 -1.23 -24.56
N ALA A 337 -17.14 -0.15 -24.20
CA ALA A 337 -18.59 -0.09 -24.33
C ALA A 337 -19.00 -0.44 -25.77
N PRO A 338 -20.07 -1.24 -25.97
CA PRO A 338 -20.56 -1.53 -27.31
C PRO A 338 -20.86 -0.20 -28.02
N PRO A 339 -20.57 -0.09 -29.33
CA PRO A 339 -20.86 1.12 -30.08
C PRO A 339 -22.36 1.43 -29.96
N PRO A 340 -22.74 2.72 -29.88
CA PRO A 340 -24.15 3.09 -29.80
C PRO A 340 -24.92 2.49 -30.99
N PRO A 341 -26.18 2.07 -30.78
CA PRO A 341 -26.99 1.54 -31.86
C PRO A 341 -27.05 2.56 -33.00
N ARG A 342 -26.79 2.11 -34.24
CA ARG A 342 -26.90 2.97 -35.42
C ARG A 342 -28.32 3.56 -35.45
N PRO A 343 -28.47 4.88 -35.64
CA PRO A 343 -29.79 5.48 -35.77
C PRO A 343 -30.53 4.80 -36.93
N PRO A 344 -31.85 4.56 -36.78
CA PRO A 344 -32.63 3.91 -37.82
C PRO A 344 -32.49 4.68 -39.14
N ALA A 345 -32.26 3.95 -40.23
CA ALA A 345 -32.18 4.53 -41.56
C ALA A 345 -33.47 5.31 -41.81
N ARG A 346 -33.35 6.61 -42.11
CA ARG A 346 -34.50 7.42 -42.51
C ARG A 346 -35.06 6.79 -43.78
N ALA A 347 -36.29 6.29 -43.72
CA ALA A 347 -37.05 5.90 -44.89
C ALA A 347 -37.11 7.11 -45.83
N ARG A 348 -36.70 6.89 -47.09
CA ARG A 348 -36.88 7.85 -48.18
C ARG A 348 -38.28 7.72 -48.74
#